data_AF-V4Y289-F1
#
_entry.id   AF-V4Y289-F1
#
_cell.length_a   1.000
_cell.length_b   1.000
_cell.length_c   1.000
_cell.angle_alpha   90.00
_cell.angle_beta   90.00
_cell.angle_gamma   90.00
#
_symmetry.space_group_name_H-M   'P 1'
#
loop_
_entity.id
_entity.type
_entity.pdbx_description
1 polymer ?
#
loop_
_entity_poly.entity_id
_entity_poly.type
_entity_poly.pdbx_seq_one_letter_code
_entity_poly.pdbx_strand_id
1 'polypeptide(L)'
;MEELNFEQIVSGAVALQGRPFEMRACPDQYLGTLMEIIGNTQFPMRESVIKRPNSPCLIMVLESPHVDEFKDEPGPAKGFTGEMIRKYLPAALGRPTMKGMGLVLLNAVQYQCSLGSNTVVYRDRIFRAAWSQGGRENFLARFQSVVMPEDLVMNCCTKGNDFEINTPLRSLVEFAVRQTVPQVQTIRRMHPAAWRDQAWRGKEWRYHETELV
;
A
#
# COMPACT_ATOMS: atom_id res chain seq x y z
N MET A 1 17.11 -2.83 12.09
CA MET A 1 16.68 -2.13 10.86
C MET A 1 16.77 -0.66 11.19
N GLU A 2 17.53 0.13 10.45
CA GLU A 2 17.65 1.57 10.72
C GLU A 2 16.30 2.21 10.39
N GLU A 3 15.75 2.97 11.34
CA GLU A 3 14.47 3.64 11.16
C GLU A 3 14.66 4.78 10.15
N LEU A 4 13.73 4.89 9.19
CA LEU A 4 13.79 5.93 8.17
C LEU A 4 13.73 7.30 8.84
N ASN A 5 14.77 8.14 8.67
CA ASN A 5 14.75 9.51 9.20
C ASN A 5 13.83 10.39 8.36
N PHE A 6 12.52 10.25 8.56
CA PHE A 6 11.50 10.92 7.77
C PHE A 6 11.56 12.44 7.91
N GLU A 7 11.90 12.96 9.10
CA GLU A 7 12.04 14.40 9.32
C GLU A 7 13.12 14.99 8.41
N GLN A 8 14.32 14.39 8.42
CA GLN A 8 15.43 14.82 7.59
C GLN A 8 15.09 14.75 6.09
N ILE A 9 14.40 13.68 5.67
CA ILE A 9 13.94 13.53 4.27
C ILE A 9 12.98 14.67 3.90
N VAL A 10 12.02 14.99 4.75
CA VAL A 10 11.06 16.07 4.52
C VAL A 10 11.78 17.42 4.46
N SER A 11 12.67 17.72 5.40
CA SER A 11 13.45 18.96 5.41
C SER A 11 14.35 19.13 4.17
N GLY A 12 14.94 18.04 3.67
CA GLY A 12 15.74 18.05 2.45
C GLY A 12 14.90 18.14 1.17
N ALA A 13 13.68 17.62 1.20
CA ALA A 13 12.81 17.60 0.04
C ALA A 13 11.99 18.88 -0.12
N VAL A 14 11.47 19.49 0.94
CA VAL A 14 10.55 20.63 0.86
C VAL A 14 10.76 21.64 2.01
N ALA A 15 10.48 22.91 1.75
CA ALA A 15 10.46 23.94 2.79
C ALA A 15 9.05 24.06 3.38
N LEU A 16 8.85 23.60 4.62
CA LEU A 16 7.54 23.59 5.27
C LEU A 16 7.14 24.89 5.97
N GLN A 17 8.03 25.88 6.07
CA GLN A 17 7.78 27.17 6.72
C GLN A 17 7.14 27.01 8.12
N GLY A 18 7.60 26.02 8.89
CA GLY A 18 7.10 25.75 10.25
C GLY A 18 5.76 25.02 10.34
N ARG A 19 5.18 24.56 9.22
CA ARG A 19 3.97 23.72 9.28
C ARG A 19 4.30 22.35 9.90
N PRO A 20 3.57 21.92 10.93
CA PRO A 20 3.75 20.58 11.50
C PRO A 20 3.27 19.52 10.53
N PHE A 21 3.82 18.31 10.64
CA PHE A 21 3.39 17.14 9.90
C PHE A 21 3.47 15.89 10.79
N GLU A 22 2.77 14.84 10.36
CA GLU A 22 2.72 13.59 11.11
C GLU A 22 4.06 12.85 11.05
N MET A 23 4.61 12.54 12.23
CA MET A 23 5.91 11.88 12.41
C MET A 23 5.79 10.39 12.75
N ARG A 24 4.60 9.93 13.15
CA ARG A 24 4.38 8.52 13.46
C ARG A 24 4.42 7.67 12.19
N ALA A 25 4.98 6.48 12.29
CA ALA A 25 4.84 5.46 11.26
C ALA A 25 3.43 4.83 11.31
N CYS A 26 2.94 4.42 10.15
CA CYS A 26 1.72 3.63 9.97
C CYS A 26 2.12 2.15 9.79
N PRO A 27 2.03 1.33 10.85
CA PRO A 27 2.47 -0.07 10.83
C PRO A 27 1.61 -0.90 9.87
N ASP A 28 2.21 -1.93 9.27
CA ASP A 28 1.44 -2.89 8.48
C ASP A 28 0.52 -3.70 9.36
N GLN A 29 -0.65 -4.08 8.83
CA GLN A 29 -1.66 -4.77 9.62
C GLN A 29 -2.27 -5.98 8.90
N TYR A 30 -2.49 -7.03 9.69
CA TYR A 30 -3.43 -8.11 9.35
C TYR A 30 -4.84 -7.72 9.81
N LEU A 31 -5.83 -7.93 8.95
CA LEU A 31 -7.19 -7.40 9.14
C LEU A 31 -8.27 -8.48 9.28
N GLY A 32 -7.89 -9.75 9.42
CA GLY A 32 -8.82 -10.89 9.47
C GLY A 32 -8.99 -11.56 8.10
N THR A 33 -9.95 -12.47 8.02
CA THR A 33 -10.24 -13.19 6.77
C THR A 33 -11.06 -12.33 5.82
N LEU A 34 -10.91 -12.55 4.52
CA LEU A 34 -11.68 -11.84 3.49
C LEU A 34 -13.20 -12.03 3.67
N MET A 35 -13.64 -13.20 4.15
CA MET A 35 -15.07 -13.46 4.42
C MET A 35 -15.62 -12.58 5.55
N GLU A 36 -14.81 -12.28 6.57
CA GLU A 36 -15.20 -11.40 7.69
C GLU A 36 -15.05 -9.92 7.35
N ILE A 37 -14.36 -9.58 6.26
CA ILE A 37 -14.07 -8.19 5.87
C ILE A 37 -15.08 -7.69 4.84
N ILE A 38 -15.41 -8.52 3.86
CA ILE A 38 -16.21 -8.13 2.70
C ILE A 38 -17.64 -7.79 3.14
N GLY A 39 -18.12 -6.62 2.73
CA GLY A 39 -19.47 -6.14 3.03
C GLY A 39 -19.66 -5.56 4.44
N ASN A 40 -18.66 -5.66 5.32
CA ASN A 40 -18.75 -5.13 6.68
C ASN A 40 -18.41 -3.64 6.75
N THR A 41 -18.98 -2.96 7.75
CA THR A 41 -18.80 -1.51 7.97
C THR A 41 -17.40 -1.17 8.47
N GLN A 42 -16.76 -2.10 9.19
CA GLN A 42 -15.42 -1.96 9.74
C GLN A 42 -14.59 -3.23 9.46
N PHE A 43 -13.28 -3.14 9.58
CA PHE A 43 -12.44 -4.33 9.62
C PHE A 43 -12.66 -5.05 10.96
N PRO A 44 -12.79 -6.38 10.97
CA PRO A 44 -13.10 -7.15 12.18
C PRO A 44 -11.97 -7.07 13.22
N MET A 45 -10.73 -6.87 12.75
CA MET A 45 -9.55 -6.70 13.60
C MET A 45 -8.50 -5.83 12.92
N ARG A 46 -7.54 -5.38 13.72
CA ARG A 46 -6.32 -4.70 13.29
C ARG A 46 -5.17 -5.21 14.15
N GLU A 47 -4.44 -6.20 13.65
CA GLU A 47 -3.32 -6.82 14.35
C GLU A 47 -2.02 -6.54 13.62
N SER A 48 -0.90 -6.58 14.34
CA SER A 48 0.42 -6.56 13.70
C SER A 48 0.54 -7.70 12.69
N VAL A 49 1.15 -7.45 11.53
CA VAL A 49 1.35 -8.47 10.48
C VAL A 49 2.09 -9.71 10.96
N ILE A 50 2.92 -9.62 12.00
CA ILE A 50 3.61 -10.78 12.58
C ILE A 50 2.64 -11.80 13.19
N LYS A 51 1.40 -11.37 13.51
CA LYS A 51 0.34 -12.23 14.03
C LYS A 51 -0.54 -12.83 12.93
N ARG A 52 -0.21 -12.63 11.64
CA ARG A 52 -0.96 -13.26 10.55
C ARG A 52 -0.95 -14.80 10.73
N PRO A 53 -2.04 -15.49 10.38
CA PRO A 53 -2.04 -16.94 10.35
C PRO A 53 -1.14 -17.49 9.23
N ASN A 54 -0.76 -18.76 9.36
CA ASN A 54 -0.07 -19.54 8.32
C ASN A 54 -1.03 -20.01 7.20
N SER A 55 -2.01 -19.18 6.85
CA SER A 55 -2.90 -19.40 5.71
C SER A 55 -2.61 -18.38 4.61
N PRO A 56 -2.98 -18.70 3.35
CA PRO A 56 -2.83 -17.76 2.23
C PRO A 56 -3.48 -16.41 2.54
N CYS A 57 -2.80 -15.32 2.22
CA CYS A 57 -3.30 -13.96 2.37
C CYS A 57 -3.31 -13.23 1.04
N LEU A 58 -4.24 -12.28 0.93
CA LEU A 58 -4.10 -11.17 -0.02
C LEU A 58 -3.22 -10.13 0.64
N ILE A 59 -2.03 -9.91 0.09
CA ILE A 59 -1.11 -8.86 0.50
C ILE A 59 -1.38 -7.64 -0.39
N MET A 60 -2.13 -6.66 0.12
CA MET A 60 -2.35 -5.42 -0.62
C MET A 60 -1.31 -4.37 -0.26
N VAL A 61 -0.61 -3.86 -1.26
CA VAL A 61 0.39 -2.79 -1.10
C VAL A 61 -0.22 -1.46 -1.54
N LEU A 62 -0.37 -0.56 -0.59
CA LEU A 62 -0.79 0.83 -0.77
C LEU A 62 0.45 1.73 -0.84
N GLU A 63 0.25 2.98 -1.26
CA GLU A 63 1.35 3.93 -1.48
C GLU A 63 1.92 4.45 -0.16
N SER A 64 1.15 5.25 0.55
CA SER A 64 1.50 5.85 1.84
C SER A 64 0.22 6.18 2.61
N PRO A 65 0.25 6.25 3.95
CA PRO A 65 -0.91 6.65 4.73
C PRO A 65 -1.30 8.12 4.46
N HIS A 66 -2.55 8.46 4.79
CA HIS A 66 -3.12 9.81 4.75
C HIS A 66 -3.65 10.21 6.14
N VAL A 67 -4.35 11.33 6.24
CA VAL A 67 -4.82 11.90 7.54
C VAL A 67 -5.70 10.95 8.35
N ASP A 68 -6.50 10.09 7.71
CA ASP A 68 -7.43 9.21 8.41
C ASP A 68 -6.72 8.05 9.11
N GLU A 69 -5.55 7.65 8.60
CA GLU A 69 -4.73 6.57 9.16
C GLU A 69 -4.14 6.91 10.54
N PHE A 70 -4.18 8.19 10.96
CA PHE A 70 -3.52 8.72 12.17
C PHE A 70 -4.46 9.35 13.20
N LYS A 71 -5.78 9.29 13.01
CA LYS A 71 -6.75 9.88 13.97
C LYS A 71 -6.65 9.26 15.37
N ASP A 72 -6.23 8.01 15.44
CA ASP A 72 -6.06 7.17 16.62
C ASP A 72 -4.74 6.37 16.48
N GLU A 73 -4.70 5.12 16.97
CA GLU A 73 -3.56 4.22 16.78
C GLU A 73 -3.25 4.05 15.28
N PRO A 74 -2.05 4.39 14.79
CA PRO A 74 -1.78 4.38 13.36
C PRO A 74 -2.09 3.04 12.68
N GLY A 75 -2.73 3.08 11.51
CA GLY A 75 -3.00 1.87 10.74
C GLY A 75 -3.56 2.13 9.34
N PRO A 76 -3.23 1.28 8.35
CA PRO A 76 -3.53 1.54 6.95
C PRO A 76 -5.03 1.51 6.65
N ALA A 77 -5.42 2.33 5.66
CA ALA A 77 -6.76 2.37 5.08
C ALA A 77 -7.87 2.52 6.14
N LYS A 78 -7.74 3.47 7.06
CA LYS A 78 -8.79 3.77 8.06
C LYS A 78 -9.91 4.65 7.51
N GLY A 79 -9.63 5.40 6.45
CA GLY A 79 -10.60 6.27 5.79
C GLY A 79 -11.31 5.62 4.61
N PHE A 80 -11.61 6.46 3.62
CA PHE A 80 -12.32 6.10 2.39
C PHE A 80 -11.70 4.91 1.65
N THR A 81 -10.37 4.81 1.62
CA THR A 81 -9.66 3.66 1.02
C THR A 81 -10.11 2.34 1.64
N GLY A 82 -10.24 2.27 2.97
CA GLY A 82 -10.67 1.05 3.65
C GLY A 82 -12.12 0.69 3.36
N GLU A 83 -13.00 1.68 3.30
CA GLU A 83 -14.40 1.50 2.90
C GLU A 83 -14.49 0.86 1.50
N MET A 84 -13.73 1.41 0.54
CA MET A 84 -13.71 0.87 -0.82
C MET A 84 -13.16 -0.55 -0.88
N ILE A 85 -12.16 -0.88 -0.05
CA ILE A 85 -11.66 -2.25 0.07
C ILE A 85 -12.78 -3.19 0.53
N ARG A 86 -13.43 -2.91 1.67
CA ARG A 86 -14.50 -3.77 2.21
C ARG A 86 -15.66 -3.94 1.24
N LYS A 87 -16.00 -2.90 0.49
CA LYS A 87 -17.15 -2.88 -0.42
C LYS A 87 -16.88 -3.51 -1.78
N TYR A 88 -15.70 -3.30 -2.35
CA TYR A 88 -15.43 -3.59 -3.76
C TYR A 88 -14.28 -4.56 -4.01
N LEU A 89 -13.61 -5.05 -2.97
CA LEU A 89 -12.55 -6.04 -3.13
C LEU A 89 -12.96 -7.31 -3.91
N PRO A 90 -14.19 -7.87 -3.77
CA PRO A 90 -14.58 -9.03 -4.59
C PRO A 90 -14.54 -8.74 -6.11
N ALA A 91 -15.03 -7.56 -6.50
CA ALA A 91 -14.99 -7.12 -7.90
C ALA A 91 -13.56 -6.81 -8.35
N ALA A 92 -12.74 -6.25 -7.46
CA ALA A 92 -11.34 -5.95 -7.75
C ALA A 92 -10.46 -7.20 -7.85
N LEU A 93 -10.74 -8.23 -7.05
CA LEU A 93 -10.00 -9.48 -7.09
C LEU A 93 -10.19 -10.19 -8.44
N GLY A 94 -11.38 -10.08 -9.05
CA GLY A 94 -11.68 -10.64 -10.37
C GLY A 94 -11.70 -12.17 -10.41
N ARG A 95 -11.68 -12.81 -9.24
CA ARG A 95 -11.77 -14.27 -9.05
C ARG A 95 -12.45 -14.57 -7.71
N PRO A 96 -13.01 -15.77 -7.52
CA PRO A 96 -13.56 -16.17 -6.23
C PRO A 96 -12.53 -16.07 -5.11
N THR A 97 -12.95 -15.57 -3.96
CA THR A 97 -12.15 -15.56 -2.74
C THR A 97 -11.88 -17.00 -2.29
N MET A 98 -10.62 -17.33 -2.00
CA MET A 98 -10.30 -18.62 -1.39
C MET A 98 -10.81 -18.65 0.05
N LYS A 99 -11.45 -19.76 0.45
CA LYS A 99 -11.93 -19.92 1.83
C LYS A 99 -10.76 -19.80 2.80
N GLY A 100 -10.91 -18.96 3.82
CA GLY A 100 -9.88 -18.73 4.83
C GLY A 100 -8.73 -17.81 4.39
N MET A 101 -8.80 -17.21 3.20
CA MET A 101 -7.81 -16.24 2.75
C MET A 101 -7.84 -14.99 3.63
N GLY A 102 -6.70 -14.61 4.17
CA GLY A 102 -6.54 -13.42 5.00
C GLY A 102 -6.38 -12.12 4.20
N LEU A 103 -6.48 -10.97 4.86
CA LEU A 103 -6.06 -9.69 4.31
C LEU A 103 -4.91 -9.11 5.13
N VAL A 104 -3.83 -8.77 4.43
CA VAL A 104 -2.74 -7.94 4.95
C VAL A 104 -2.68 -6.65 4.16
N LEU A 105 -2.60 -5.52 4.84
CA LEU A 105 -2.33 -4.22 4.23
C LEU A 105 -0.93 -3.75 4.60
N LEU A 106 -0.17 -3.36 3.58
CA LEU A 106 1.09 -2.65 3.73
C LEU A 106 1.01 -1.29 3.05
N ASN A 107 1.74 -0.31 3.58
CA ASN A 107 2.12 0.86 2.81
C ASN A 107 3.57 0.69 2.31
N ALA A 108 3.83 1.10 1.07
CA ALA A 108 5.18 1.13 0.51
C ALA A 108 6.06 2.11 1.30
N VAL A 109 5.53 3.26 1.71
CA VAL A 109 6.15 4.17 2.69
C VAL A 109 5.21 4.31 3.90
N GLN A 110 5.70 4.02 5.12
CA GLN A 110 4.86 4.03 6.33
C GLN A 110 4.55 5.44 6.86
N TYR A 111 5.11 6.49 6.27
CA TYR A 111 4.91 7.87 6.69
C TYR A 111 4.00 8.63 5.75
N GLN A 112 3.33 9.67 6.26
CA GLN A 112 2.36 10.45 5.52
C GLN A 112 3.02 11.35 4.45
N CYS A 113 3.25 10.83 3.25
CA CYS A 113 3.91 11.59 2.18
C CYS A 113 3.15 12.86 1.74
N SER A 114 1.84 12.95 1.98
CA SER A 114 1.07 14.15 1.69
C SER A 114 1.25 15.28 2.73
N LEU A 115 1.90 15.02 3.86
CA LEU A 115 2.18 16.00 4.92
C LEU A 115 0.93 16.77 5.35
N GLY A 116 -0.18 16.05 5.56
CA GLY A 116 -1.48 16.59 5.95
C GLY A 116 -2.19 17.42 4.87
N SER A 117 -1.60 17.56 3.68
CA SER A 117 -2.10 18.39 2.58
C SER A 117 -2.81 17.57 1.52
N ASN A 118 -3.37 18.24 0.51
CA ASN A 118 -3.88 17.56 -0.68
C ASN A 118 -2.75 16.74 -1.35
N THR A 119 -3.07 15.52 -1.78
CA THR A 119 -2.12 14.58 -2.37
C THR A 119 -1.40 15.09 -3.62
N VAL A 120 -1.93 16.12 -4.30
CA VAL A 120 -1.26 16.74 -5.46
C VAL A 120 -0.03 17.56 -5.07
N VAL A 121 0.05 18.04 -3.82
CA VAL A 121 1.07 19.03 -3.44
C VAL A 121 2.43 18.39 -3.13
N TYR A 122 2.46 17.47 -2.15
CA TYR A 122 3.72 16.94 -1.62
C TYR A 122 3.94 15.45 -1.87
N ARG A 123 2.85 14.68 -2.02
CA ARG A 123 2.87 13.22 -1.95
C ARG A 123 3.94 12.60 -2.84
N ASP A 124 3.95 12.94 -4.12
CA ASP A 124 4.82 12.26 -5.08
C ASP A 124 6.30 12.61 -4.83
N ARG A 125 6.60 13.88 -4.55
CA ARG A 125 7.96 14.35 -4.25
C ARG A 125 8.50 13.71 -2.97
N ILE A 126 7.70 13.70 -1.90
CA ILE A 126 8.09 13.11 -0.61
C ILE A 126 8.18 11.58 -0.71
N PHE A 127 7.24 10.93 -1.40
CA PHE A 127 7.30 9.49 -1.64
C PHE A 127 8.61 9.12 -2.34
N ARG A 128 8.96 9.81 -3.44
CA ARG A 128 10.19 9.53 -4.18
C ARG A 128 11.43 9.75 -3.32
N ALA A 129 11.47 10.86 -2.57
CA ALA A 129 12.58 11.17 -1.67
C ALA A 129 12.72 10.12 -0.57
N ALA A 130 11.61 9.69 0.05
CA ALA A 130 11.61 8.64 1.06
C ALA A 130 12.02 7.29 0.47
N TRP A 131 11.48 6.94 -0.70
CA TRP A 131 11.78 5.70 -1.40
C TRP A 131 13.27 5.58 -1.75
N SER A 132 13.91 6.65 -2.21
CA SER A 132 15.35 6.65 -2.56
C SER A 132 16.29 6.78 -1.37
N GLN A 133 15.79 7.16 -0.19
CA GLN A 133 16.58 7.37 1.03
C GLN A 133 16.23 6.32 2.10
N GLY A 134 16.22 5.04 1.73
CA GLY A 134 16.02 3.92 2.65
C GLY A 134 14.59 3.36 2.69
N GLY A 135 13.61 4.04 2.10
CA GLY A 135 12.22 3.61 2.10
C GLY A 135 12.00 2.31 1.31
N ARG A 136 12.71 2.12 0.21
CA ARG A 136 12.69 0.88 -0.56
C ARG A 136 13.18 -0.30 0.29
N GLU A 137 14.33 -0.16 0.93
CA GLU A 137 14.97 -1.21 1.72
C GLU A 137 14.11 -1.55 2.94
N ASN A 138 13.56 -0.52 3.61
CA ASN A 138 12.61 -0.69 4.70
C ASN A 138 11.36 -1.46 4.26
N PHE A 139 10.75 -1.07 3.13
CA PHE A 139 9.60 -1.77 2.58
C PHE A 139 9.90 -3.23 2.27
N LEU A 140 11.02 -3.51 1.57
CA LEU A 140 11.39 -4.87 1.21
C LEU A 140 11.63 -5.74 2.43
N ALA A 141 12.33 -5.24 3.44
CA ALA A 141 12.55 -5.98 4.68
C ALA A 141 11.21 -6.35 5.38
N ARG A 142 10.28 -5.40 5.49
CA ARG A 142 8.93 -5.65 6.04
C ARG A 142 8.15 -6.64 5.19
N PHE A 143 8.13 -6.44 3.88
CA PHE A 143 7.40 -7.27 2.92
C PHE A 143 7.92 -8.73 2.90
N GLN A 144 9.24 -8.93 2.87
CA GLN A 144 9.87 -10.25 2.94
C GLN A 144 9.59 -10.97 4.26
N SER A 145 9.46 -10.22 5.36
CA SER A 145 9.17 -10.81 6.66
C SER A 145 7.75 -11.38 6.78
N VAL A 146 6.84 -11.00 5.88
CA VAL A 146 5.42 -11.38 5.95
C VAL A 146 4.96 -12.27 4.80
N VAL A 147 5.52 -12.14 3.60
CA VAL A 147 5.03 -12.84 2.41
C VAL A 147 5.34 -14.34 2.42
N MET A 148 4.38 -15.15 1.97
CA MET A 148 4.46 -16.61 1.84
C MET A 148 4.21 -17.03 0.37
N PRO A 149 4.69 -18.21 -0.08
CA PRO A 149 4.55 -18.65 -1.47
C PRO A 149 3.11 -18.68 -2.01
N GLU A 150 2.14 -19.06 -1.18
CA GLU A 150 0.72 -19.17 -1.54
C GLU A 150 -0.05 -17.84 -1.48
N ASP A 151 0.63 -16.75 -1.14
CA ASP A 151 0.00 -15.44 -1.09
C ASP A 151 -0.28 -14.88 -2.49
N LEU A 152 -1.25 -13.98 -2.56
CA LEU A 152 -1.45 -13.10 -3.71
C LEU A 152 -1.01 -11.69 -3.32
N VAL A 153 -0.12 -11.08 -4.10
CA VAL A 153 0.28 -9.70 -3.89
C VAL A 153 -0.49 -8.79 -4.85
N MET A 154 -1.19 -7.80 -4.31
CA MET A 154 -1.93 -6.81 -5.08
C MET A 154 -1.32 -5.42 -4.89
N ASN A 155 -0.63 -4.92 -5.90
CA ASN A 155 -0.10 -3.57 -5.89
C ASN A 155 -1.17 -2.56 -6.31
N CYS A 156 -1.53 -1.71 -5.35
CA CYS A 156 -2.59 -0.72 -5.42
C CYS A 156 -2.06 0.72 -5.37
N CYS A 157 -0.74 0.92 -5.50
CA CYS A 157 -0.15 2.26 -5.51
C CYS A 157 -0.68 3.09 -6.67
N THR A 158 -0.67 4.43 -6.53
CA THR A 158 -1.04 5.30 -7.65
C THR A 158 0.09 5.38 -8.68
N LYS A 159 -0.17 5.98 -9.85
CA LYS A 159 0.90 6.31 -10.81
C LYS A 159 1.73 7.52 -10.36
N GLY A 160 1.27 8.33 -9.40
CA GLY A 160 1.74 9.69 -9.21
C GLY A 160 1.12 10.65 -10.23
N ASN A 161 1.03 11.93 -9.88
CA ASN A 161 0.61 13.00 -10.78
C ASN A 161 1.74 13.44 -11.71
N ASP A 162 3.00 13.22 -11.31
CA ASP A 162 4.20 13.55 -12.08
C ASP A 162 4.68 12.41 -13.02
N PHE A 163 3.82 11.44 -13.31
CA PHE A 163 4.17 10.22 -14.05
C PHE A 163 4.56 10.44 -15.52
N GLU A 164 4.30 11.62 -16.08
CA GLU A 164 4.70 11.97 -17.46
C GLU A 164 6.20 12.27 -17.57
N ILE A 165 6.83 12.67 -16.46
CA ILE A 165 8.25 13.02 -16.39
C ILE A 165 9.06 12.06 -15.52
N ASN A 166 8.40 11.32 -14.62
CA ASN A 166 9.03 10.40 -13.69
C ASN A 166 8.42 9.00 -13.78
N THR A 167 9.20 7.97 -13.42
CA THR A 167 8.69 6.59 -13.33
C THR A 167 7.44 6.54 -12.44
N PRO A 168 6.34 5.92 -12.88
CA PRO A 168 5.13 5.83 -12.05
C PRO A 168 5.40 5.20 -10.69
N LEU A 169 4.81 5.73 -9.61
CA LEU A 169 5.07 5.26 -8.24
C LEU A 169 4.77 3.77 -8.08
N ARG A 170 3.64 3.30 -8.63
CA ARG A 170 3.30 1.88 -8.73
C ARG A 170 4.38 1.04 -9.38
N SER A 171 5.03 1.54 -10.43
CA SER A 171 6.08 0.80 -11.14
C SER A 171 7.33 0.63 -10.28
N LEU A 172 7.69 1.63 -9.46
CA LEU A 172 8.80 1.54 -8.50
C LEU A 172 8.57 0.42 -7.49
N VAL A 173 7.38 0.39 -6.90
CA VAL A 173 6.99 -0.63 -5.90
C VAL A 173 6.89 -2.00 -6.55
N GLU A 174 6.30 -2.10 -7.74
CA GLU A 174 6.17 -3.38 -8.44
C GLU A 174 7.53 -3.99 -8.76
N PHE A 175 8.44 -3.18 -9.29
CA PHE A 175 9.78 -3.63 -9.62
C PHE A 175 10.47 -4.19 -8.37
N ALA A 176 10.38 -3.49 -7.24
CA ALA A 176 10.94 -3.96 -5.97
C ALA A 176 10.34 -5.29 -5.51
N VAL A 177 9.00 -5.43 -5.52
CA VAL A 177 8.31 -6.67 -5.14
C VAL A 177 8.80 -7.86 -5.98
N ARG A 178 8.83 -7.72 -7.31
CA ARG A 178 9.14 -8.84 -8.20
C ARG A 178 10.58 -9.29 -8.17
N GLN A 179 11.51 -8.35 -8.00
CA GLN A 179 12.93 -8.70 -7.81
C GLN A 179 13.15 -9.53 -6.55
N THR A 180 12.21 -9.46 -5.59
CA THR A 180 12.38 -10.02 -4.26
C THR A 180 11.67 -11.37 -4.08
N VAL A 181 10.50 -11.54 -4.71
CA VAL A 181 9.70 -12.79 -4.64
C VAL A 181 9.15 -13.17 -6.01
N PRO A 182 10.02 -13.53 -6.98
CA PRO A 182 9.61 -13.81 -8.36
C PRO A 182 8.57 -14.94 -8.49
N GLN A 183 8.52 -15.85 -7.52
CA GLN A 183 7.60 -16.98 -7.45
C GLN A 183 6.19 -16.62 -6.98
N VAL A 184 6.00 -15.47 -6.33
CA VAL A 184 4.69 -15.08 -5.77
C VAL A 184 3.86 -14.38 -6.83
N GLN A 185 2.59 -14.75 -6.93
CA GLN A 185 1.69 -14.13 -7.90
C GLN A 185 1.47 -12.64 -7.57
N THR A 186 1.79 -11.76 -8.51
CA THR A 186 1.52 -10.31 -8.40
C THR A 186 0.42 -9.86 -9.36
N ILE A 187 -0.47 -9.00 -8.89
CA ILE A 187 -1.46 -8.32 -9.72
C ILE A 187 -1.43 -6.81 -9.47
N ARG A 188 -1.62 -6.00 -10.52
CA ARG A 188 -1.77 -4.55 -10.37
C ARG A 188 -3.25 -4.18 -10.42
N ARG A 189 -3.65 -3.25 -9.55
CA ARG A 189 -4.99 -2.64 -9.55
C ARG A 189 -4.90 -1.13 -9.42
N MET A 190 -5.98 -0.46 -9.79
CA MET A 190 -6.17 0.94 -9.42
C MET A 190 -6.22 1.07 -7.90
N HIS A 191 -5.79 2.22 -7.38
CA HIS A 191 -5.90 2.52 -5.95
C HIS A 191 -7.36 2.36 -5.48
N PRO A 192 -7.64 1.79 -4.29
CA PRO A 192 -9.00 1.45 -3.89
C PRO A 192 -9.97 2.62 -3.88
N ALA A 193 -9.50 3.85 -3.62
CA ALA A 193 -10.32 5.06 -3.76
C ALA A 193 -10.98 5.21 -5.15
N ALA A 194 -10.37 4.69 -6.22
CA ALA A 194 -10.93 4.71 -7.57
C ALA A 194 -12.05 3.68 -7.76
N TRP A 195 -12.14 2.64 -6.91
CA TRP A 195 -13.14 1.57 -7.03
C TRP A 195 -14.57 2.04 -6.72
N ARG A 196 -14.73 3.26 -6.21
CA ARG A 196 -16.05 3.90 -6.13
C ARG A 196 -16.76 3.90 -7.49
N ASP A 197 -15.99 4.13 -8.55
CA ASP A 197 -16.46 4.05 -9.93
C ASP A 197 -16.28 2.62 -10.44
N GLN A 198 -17.39 2.04 -10.90
CA GLN A 198 -17.49 0.67 -11.37
C GLN A 198 -16.55 0.39 -12.55
N ALA A 199 -16.27 1.40 -13.39
CA ALA A 199 -15.37 1.26 -14.53
C ALA A 199 -13.93 0.89 -14.12
N TRP A 200 -13.53 1.15 -12.87
CA TRP A 200 -12.16 0.90 -12.39
C TRP A 200 -12.02 -0.33 -11.50
N ARG A 201 -13.12 -0.91 -11.01
CA ARG A 201 -13.08 -2.04 -10.05
C ARG A 201 -12.30 -3.21 -10.62
N GLY A 202 -12.66 -3.67 -11.82
CA GLY A 202 -12.06 -4.85 -12.46
C GLY A 202 -10.84 -4.56 -13.34
N LYS A 203 -10.33 -3.32 -13.42
CA LYS A 203 -9.19 -3.04 -14.29
C LYS A 203 -7.91 -3.64 -13.71
N GLU A 204 -7.48 -4.70 -14.38
CA GLU A 204 -6.33 -5.52 -14.05
C GLU A 204 -5.21 -5.28 -15.05
N TRP A 205 -3.99 -5.14 -14.55
CA TRP A 205 -2.79 -5.31 -15.37
C TRP A 205 -1.98 -6.45 -14.77
N ARG A 206 -2.05 -7.62 -15.43
CA ARG A 206 -1.11 -8.70 -15.15
C ARG A 206 0.17 -8.43 -15.88
N TYR A 207 1.26 -8.86 -15.29
CA TYR A 207 2.51 -8.91 -16.02
C TYR A 207 2.66 -10.30 -16.60
N HIS A 208 2.88 -10.32 -17.90
CA HIS A 208 3.43 -11.45 -18.60
C HIS A 208 4.93 -11.16 -18.74
N GLU A 209 5.79 -12.15 -18.49
CA GLU A 209 7.26 -12.02 -18.50
C GLU A 209 7.86 -11.46 -19.80
N THR A 210 7.04 -11.20 -20.82
CA THR A 210 7.45 -10.81 -22.18
C THR A 210 7.59 -9.30 -22.42
N GLU A 211 7.44 -8.43 -21.43
CA GLU A 211 7.66 -6.98 -21.62
C GLU A 211 8.87 -6.49 -20.79
N LEU A 212 10.05 -6.88 -21.26
CA LEU A 212 11.30 -6.14 -21.11
C LEU A 212 11.89 -6.01 -22.52
N VAL A 213 11.64 -4.87 -23.17
CA VAL A 213 12.44 -4.35 -24.28
C VAL A 213 13.20 -3.16 -23.75
#